data_AF-A0A939LR49-F1
#
_entry.id   AF-A0A939LR49-F1
#
_cell.length_a   1.000
_cell.length_b   1.000
_cell.length_c   1.000
_cell.angle_alpha   90.00
_cell.angle_beta   90.00
_cell.angle_gamma   90.00
#
_symmetry.space_group_name_H-M   'P 1'
#
loop_
_entity.id
_entity.type
_entity.pdbx_description
1 polymer ?
#
loop_
_entity_poly.entity_id
_entity_poly.type
_entity_poly.pdbx_seq_one_letter_code
_entity_poly.pdbx_strand_id
1 'polypeptide(L)'
;MTAYLDALNAHDCDTAEALTAAGARDQATSWCEDVARLTDIDVGDHHVEPPEHSGRSTLDEVANVPVTFDLRWRLLHDDGSMDEGATTWGYLLVRDAGDSPWRIVDQGMG
;
A
#
# COMPACT_ATOMS: atom_id res chain seq x y z
N MET A 1 -5.07 -2.82 5.75
CA MET A 1 -4.37 -3.27 4.53
C MET A 1 -5.29 -4.04 3.60
N THR A 2 -5.94 -5.10 4.06
CA THR A 2 -6.89 -5.89 3.26
C THR A 2 -7.88 -5.04 2.44
N ALA A 3 -8.52 -4.03 3.05
CA ALA A 3 -9.45 -3.14 2.36
C ALA A 3 -8.83 -2.37 1.16
N TYR A 4 -7.54 -2.05 1.22
CA TYR A 4 -6.84 -1.39 0.12
C TYR A 4 -6.57 -2.36 -1.03
N LEU A 5 -6.06 -3.55 -0.73
CA LEU A 5 -5.81 -4.60 -1.73
C LEU A 5 -7.11 -5.08 -2.40
N ASP A 6 -8.20 -5.17 -1.63
CA ASP A 6 -9.53 -5.47 -2.15
C ASP A 6 -10.02 -4.35 -3.09
N ALA A 7 -9.77 -3.08 -2.73
CA ALA A 7 -10.12 -1.95 -3.59
C ALA A 7 -9.33 -1.96 -4.91
N LEU A 8 -8.03 -2.25 -4.88
CA LEU A 8 -7.22 -2.43 -6.10
C LEU A 8 -7.78 -3.56 -6.98
N ASN A 9 -8.11 -4.71 -6.38
CA ASN A 9 -8.69 -5.86 -7.08
C ASN A 9 -10.08 -5.60 -7.66
N ALA A 10 -10.88 -4.77 -6.99
CA ALA A 10 -12.20 -4.36 -7.44
C ALA A 10 -12.15 -3.17 -8.43
N HIS A 11 -10.97 -2.57 -8.63
CA HIS A 11 -10.78 -1.30 -9.34
C HIS A 11 -11.62 -0.15 -8.76
N ASP A 12 -11.79 -0.15 -7.43
CA ASP A 12 -12.44 0.92 -6.68
C ASP A 12 -11.40 1.97 -6.28
N CYS A 13 -11.07 2.84 -7.24
CA CYS A 13 -10.00 3.82 -7.07
C CYS A 13 -10.34 4.90 -6.05
N ASP A 14 -11.63 5.23 -5.89
CA ASP A 14 -12.08 6.18 -4.87
C ASP A 14 -11.79 5.62 -3.46
N THR A 15 -12.08 4.34 -3.22
CA THR A 15 -11.76 3.68 -1.95
C THR A 15 -10.24 3.55 -1.76
N ALA A 16 -9.51 3.17 -2.81
CA ALA A 16 -8.04 3.07 -2.75
C ALA A 16 -7.40 4.43 -2.38
N GLU A 17 -7.81 5.51 -3.06
CA GLU A 17 -7.37 6.87 -2.78
C GLU A 17 -7.73 7.29 -1.36
N ALA A 18 -8.97 7.03 -0.92
CA ALA A 18 -9.43 7.38 0.41
C ALA A 18 -8.59 6.71 1.50
N LEU A 19 -8.12 5.48 1.31
CA LEU A 19 -7.28 4.75 2.27
C LEU A 19 -5.81 5.23 2.32
N THR A 20 -5.41 6.11 1.41
CA THR A 20 -4.05 6.64 1.32
C THR A 20 -3.94 8.08 1.84
N ALA A 21 -2.75 8.43 2.31
CA ALA A 21 -2.41 9.78 2.69
C ALA A 21 -2.27 10.66 1.43
N ALA A 22 -2.49 11.96 1.58
CA ALA A 22 -2.56 12.88 0.44
C ALA A 22 -1.37 12.79 -0.53
N GLY A 23 -0.16 12.57 -0.03
CA GLY A 23 1.06 12.45 -0.85
C GLY A 23 1.21 11.13 -1.61
N ALA A 24 0.41 10.11 -1.31
CA ALA A 24 0.47 8.77 -1.93
C ALA A 24 -0.74 8.47 -2.83
N ARG A 25 -1.67 9.43 -2.96
CA ARG A 25 -2.92 9.25 -3.72
C ARG A 25 -2.69 8.98 -5.20
N ASP A 26 -1.82 9.75 -5.84
CA ASP A 26 -1.53 9.58 -7.27
C ASP A 26 -0.96 8.18 -7.57
N GLN A 27 -0.09 7.67 -6.70
CA GLN A 27 0.44 6.30 -6.82
C GLN A 27 -0.67 5.26 -6.62
N ALA A 28 -1.55 5.45 -5.64
CA ALA A 28 -2.67 4.56 -5.39
C ALA A 28 -3.65 4.50 -6.57
N THR A 29 -3.93 5.65 -7.19
CA THR A 29 -4.78 5.73 -8.39
C THR A 29 -4.12 5.04 -9.58
N SER A 30 -2.81 5.28 -9.83
CA SER A 30 -2.06 4.57 -10.88
C SER A 30 -2.16 3.06 -10.70
N TRP A 31 -1.84 2.55 -9.51
CA TRP A 31 -1.92 1.12 -9.22
C TRP A 31 -3.35 0.57 -9.39
N CYS A 32 -4.38 1.33 -9.00
CA CYS A 32 -5.77 0.92 -9.20
C CYS A 32 -6.12 0.77 -10.69
N GLU A 33 -5.59 1.65 -11.54
CA GLU A 33 -5.80 1.63 -12.97
C GLU A 33 -4.95 0.56 -13.69
N ASP A 34 -3.75 0.28 -13.19
CA ASP A 34 -2.73 -0.55 -13.83
C ASP A 34 -2.82 -2.03 -13.43
N VAL A 35 -3.14 -2.32 -12.17
CA VAL A 35 -3.29 -3.71 -11.68
C VAL A 35 -4.50 -4.34 -12.34
N ALA A 36 -4.33 -5.54 -12.89
CA ALA A 36 -5.46 -6.37 -13.33
C ALA A 36 -6.00 -7.22 -12.20
N ARG A 37 -5.09 -7.84 -11.43
CA ARG A 37 -5.46 -8.72 -10.32
C ARG A 37 -4.29 -8.96 -9.38
N LEU A 38 -4.61 -9.10 -8.11
CA LEU A 38 -3.79 -9.63 -7.02
C LEU A 38 -4.44 -10.92 -6.51
N THR A 39 -3.70 -12.02 -6.51
CA THR A 39 -4.12 -13.30 -5.91
C THR A 39 -3.16 -13.74 -4.83
N ASP A 40 -3.52 -14.81 -4.11
CA ASP A 40 -2.64 -15.44 -3.11
C ASP A 40 -2.12 -14.44 -2.07
N ILE A 41 -2.97 -13.48 -1.71
CA ILE A 41 -2.65 -12.40 -0.79
C ILE A 41 -2.48 -12.97 0.62
N ASP A 42 -1.31 -12.75 1.21
CA ASP A 42 -1.05 -12.96 2.63
C ASP A 42 -0.58 -11.64 3.25
N VAL A 43 -1.30 -11.18 4.28
CA VAL A 43 -0.96 -9.96 5.03
C VAL A 43 -0.32 -10.41 6.34
N GLY A 44 0.98 -10.19 6.47
CA GLY A 44 1.73 -10.56 7.67
C GLY A 44 1.45 -9.65 8.86
N ASP A 45 2.02 -10.03 10.00
CA ASP A 45 1.99 -9.20 11.20
C ASP A 45 2.73 -7.89 10.95
N HIS A 46 2.10 -6.78 11.33
CA HIS A 46 2.72 -5.46 11.25
C HIS A 46 3.75 -5.27 12.36
N HIS A 47 4.76 -4.45 12.10
CA HIS A 47 5.67 -3.96 13.13
C HIS A 47 5.71 -2.43 13.15
N VAL A 48 5.81 -1.88 14.36
CA VAL A 48 5.93 -0.43 14.56
C VAL A 48 7.37 -0.03 14.27
N GLU A 49 7.55 1.02 13.49
CA GLU A 49 8.85 1.58 13.15
C GLU A 49 9.05 2.95 13.80
N PRO A 50 10.30 3.32 14.14
CA PRO A 50 10.62 4.67 14.57
C PRO A 50 10.22 5.69 13.48
N PRO A 51 9.38 6.70 13.77
CA PRO A 51 8.89 7.65 12.77
C PRO A 51 10.00 8.40 12.00
N GLU A 52 11.13 8.62 12.66
CA GLU A 52 12.32 9.24 12.08
C GLU A 52 12.88 8.49 10.88
N HIS A 53 12.72 7.16 10.80
CA HIS A 53 13.17 6.37 9.65
C HIS A 53 12.41 6.69 8.36
N SER A 54 11.21 7.27 8.49
CA SER A 54 10.35 7.65 7.37
C SER A 54 10.22 9.18 7.24
N GLY A 55 11.10 9.94 7.90
CA GLY A 55 11.06 11.40 7.89
C GLY A 55 9.82 12.01 8.56
N ARG A 56 9.17 11.26 9.46
CA ARG A 56 7.93 11.66 10.14
C ARG A 56 8.19 12.28 11.52
N SER A 57 7.16 12.93 12.06
CA SER A 57 7.24 13.51 13.40
C SER A 57 7.33 12.40 14.44
N THR A 58 8.09 12.62 15.52
CA THR A 58 8.14 11.67 16.66
C THR A 58 6.79 11.49 17.37
N LEU A 59 5.80 12.31 17.06
CA LEU A 59 4.43 12.16 17.54
C LEU A 59 3.60 11.21 16.67
N ASP A 60 4.04 10.95 15.44
CA ASP A 60 3.34 10.06 14.53
C ASP A 60 3.58 8.62 14.95
N GLU A 61 2.62 7.74 14.68
CA GLU A 61 2.86 6.31 14.75
C GLU A 61 3.00 5.78 13.33
N VAL A 62 4.05 4.98 13.14
CA VAL A 62 4.39 4.39 11.84
C VAL A 62 4.39 2.87 11.98
N ALA A 63 3.68 2.20 11.08
CA ALA A 63 3.63 0.75 11.02
C ALA A 63 4.00 0.27 9.60
N ASN A 64 4.92 -0.67 9.53
CA ASN A 64 5.18 -1.41 8.30
C ASN A 64 4.34 -2.69 8.30
N VAL A 65 3.67 -2.94 7.19
CA VAL A 65 2.82 -4.12 6.98
C VAL A 65 3.39 -4.91 5.81
N PRO A 66 4.04 -6.07 6.06
CA PRO A 66 4.49 -6.95 4.99
C PRO A 66 3.29 -7.64 4.35
N VAL A 67 3.30 -7.74 3.02
CA VAL A 67 2.29 -8.40 2.22
C VAL A 67 2.96 -9.22 1.15
N THR A 68 2.49 -10.44 0.93
CA THR A 68 2.83 -11.21 -0.27
C THR A 68 1.59 -11.38 -1.14
N PHE A 69 1.77 -11.39 -2.47
CA PHE A 69 0.70 -11.60 -3.43
C PHE A 69 1.27 -12.01 -4.80
N ASP A 70 0.44 -12.64 -5.62
CA ASP A 70 0.68 -12.83 -7.04
C ASP A 70 0.07 -11.66 -7.84
N LEU A 71 0.93 -10.91 -8.52
CA LEU A 71 0.57 -9.73 -9.30
C LEU A 71 0.31 -10.07 -10.77
N ARG A 72 -0.76 -9.50 -11.32
CA ARG A 72 -1.00 -9.39 -12.75
C ARG A 72 -1.30 -7.96 -13.12
N TRP A 73 -0.60 -7.47 -14.13
CA TRP A 73 -0.83 -6.16 -14.70
C TRP A 73 -1.92 -6.24 -15.77
N ARG A 74 -2.57 -5.11 -16.05
CA ARG A 74 -3.41 -4.99 -17.24
C ARG A 74 -2.56 -5.05 -18.49
N LEU A 75 -3.18 -5.41 -19.61
CA LEU A 75 -2.49 -5.55 -20.89
C LEU A 75 -1.79 -4.23 -21.28
N LEU A 76 -0.46 -4.28 -21.45
CA LEU A 76 0.42 -3.13 -21.73
C LEU A 76 0.61 -2.14 -20.56
N HIS A 77 0.27 -2.55 -19.34
CA HIS A 77 0.59 -1.82 -18.10
C HIS A 77 1.71 -2.52 -17.34
N ASP A 78 2.45 -1.73 -16.58
CA ASP A 78 3.58 -2.10 -15.73
C ASP A 78 3.95 -0.85 -14.91
N ASP A 79 4.44 -1.01 -13.67
CA ASP A 79 4.94 0.11 -12.87
C ASP A 79 6.45 0.38 -13.08
N GLY A 80 7.12 -0.45 -13.89
CA GLY A 80 8.53 -0.33 -14.24
C GLY A 80 9.48 -0.86 -13.17
N SER A 81 8.96 -1.34 -12.04
CA SER A 81 9.72 -1.79 -10.88
C SER A 81 9.38 -3.22 -10.46
N MET A 82 8.26 -3.76 -10.92
CA MET A 82 7.73 -5.03 -10.45
C MET A 82 7.21 -5.90 -11.59
N ASP A 83 7.88 -7.04 -11.81
CA ASP A 83 7.43 -8.05 -12.76
C ASP A 83 6.13 -8.73 -12.30
N GLU A 84 5.36 -9.26 -13.26
CA GLU A 84 4.20 -10.11 -12.92
C GLU A 84 4.62 -11.38 -12.16
N GLY A 85 3.76 -11.84 -11.25
CA GLY A 85 3.95 -13.05 -10.46
C GLY A 85 4.13 -12.77 -8.98
N ALA A 86 4.81 -13.69 -8.28
CA ALA A 86 4.94 -13.67 -6.84
C ALA A 86 5.79 -12.49 -6.37
N THR A 87 5.18 -11.63 -5.55
CA THR A 87 5.77 -10.42 -4.99
C THR A 87 5.72 -10.47 -3.47
N THR A 88 6.80 -9.99 -2.85
CA THR A 88 6.81 -9.56 -1.44
C THR A 88 6.93 -8.05 -1.40
N TRP A 89 6.05 -7.40 -0.63
CA TRP A 89 5.95 -5.95 -0.58
C TRP A 89 5.75 -5.47 0.86
N GLY A 90 6.19 -4.25 1.16
CA GLY A 90 5.93 -3.60 2.44
C GLY A 90 5.13 -2.32 2.22
N TYR A 91 4.05 -2.18 2.99
CA TYR A 91 3.25 -0.97 3.05
C TYR A 91 3.55 -0.20 4.31
N LEU A 92 3.85 1.09 4.18
CA LEU A 92 4.05 1.98 5.31
C LEU A 92 2.75 2.73 5.62
N LEU A 93 2.27 2.58 6.84
CA LEU A 93 1.06 3.22 7.34
C LEU A 93 1.46 4.24 8.41
N VAL A 94 0.80 5.40 8.38
CA VAL A 94 1.00 6.47 9.37
C VAL A 94 -0.34 6.86 10.00
N ARG A 95 -0.29 7.26 11.27
CA ARG A 95 -1.34 8.04 11.93
C ARG A 95 -0.71 9.16 12.76
N ASP A 96 -1.29 10.36 12.71
CA ASP A 96 -0.77 11.59 13.36
C ASP A 96 -1.03 11.63 14.89
N ALA A 97 -1.09 10.47 15.55
CA ALA A 97 -1.50 10.19 16.94
C ALA A 97 -3.02 10.06 17.21
N GLY A 98 -3.37 9.23 18.22
CA GLY A 98 -4.74 9.06 18.75
C GLY A 98 -5.66 8.14 17.93
N ASP A 99 -6.94 8.49 17.86
CA ASP A 99 -8.01 7.72 17.17
C ASP A 99 -8.09 8.02 15.65
N SER A 100 -7.10 8.73 15.10
CA SER A 100 -7.03 9.00 13.66
C SER A 100 -6.88 7.69 12.87
N PRO A 101 -7.54 7.57 11.71
CA PRO A 101 -7.42 6.38 10.89
C PRO A 101 -6.01 6.24 10.33
N TRP A 102 -5.51 5.02 10.31
CA TRP A 102 -4.28 4.68 9.60
C TRP A 102 -4.43 4.98 8.10
N ARG A 103 -3.42 5.61 7.52
CA ARG A 103 -3.35 5.90 6.08
C ARG A 103 -2.06 5.34 5.50
N ILE A 104 -2.14 4.80 4.29
CA ILE A 104 -0.97 4.35 3.55
C ILE A 104 -0.22 5.58 3.05
N VAL A 105 1.07 5.71 3.40
CA VAL A 105 1.92 6.83 2.99
C VAL A 105 2.98 6.43 1.98
N ASP A 106 3.32 5.15 1.92
CA ASP A 106 4.36 4.64 1.04
C ASP A 106 4.14 3.13 0.79
N GLN A 107 4.66 2.65 -0.32
CA GLN A 107 4.62 1.26 -0.77
C GLN A 107 5.98 0.92 -1.41
N GLY A 108 6.55 -0.24 -1.10
CA GLY A 108 7.81 -0.70 -1.71
C GLY A 108 9.00 -0.85 -0.80
N MET A 109 8.76 -1.07 0.49
CA MET A 109 9.78 -1.43 1.45
C MET A 109 9.90 -2.97 1.50
N GLY A 110 10.75 -3.56 0.68
CA GLY A 110 10.94 -5.01 0.58
C GLY A 110 12.31 -5.41 0.08
#